data_AF-A0A819E996-F1
#
_entry.id   AF-A0A819E996-F1
#
_cell.length_a   1.000
_cell.length_b   1.000
_cell.length_c   1.000
_cell.angle_alpha   90.00
_cell.angle_beta   90.00
_cell.angle_gamma   90.00
#
_symmetry.space_group_name_H-M   'P 1'
#
loop_
_entity.id
_entity.type
_entity.pdbx_description
1 polymer ?
#
loop_
_entity_poly.entity_id
_entity_poly.type
_entity_poly.pdbx_seq_one_letter_code
_entity_poly.pdbx_strand_id
1 'polypeptide(L)'
;MVNCYCSRHYGRRCVCLTSLFFVGFFPAAFHPDFFSFLTRPSTEINDLNYYVSAKIKLLNSSELKQSYIYENFTRWNRSLCSIQSDHRGPNQKVISISVYGSSSNYTDNAMFTWETSIFPFLIPLANEVKTLLPSWIIRLYIDFTGSKKSQQDKLYNFSNIDICDIHNLPMFGSSLVSYLPGKMWRFLPIFDPYVDFFLSRDLDSPMMKRETETIDMWTSNKQQKYIFHIARDNRYHNVPILGGLWGASLARARRYLFNLFKPMLIPSIAQQYKGAGDQQFLEDNIWRKARSRSLIFDSYSCNIFGGRPFLSQRPVADNCFLGCIRPCCTKATFRGSQNPNNTCPPVCRPKHHQDWIYC
;
A
#
# COMPACT_ATOMS: atom_id res chain seq x y z
N MET A 1 50.68 37.14 -8.79
CA MET A 1 49.66 37.91 -9.56
C MET A 1 48.35 37.16 -9.44
N VAL A 2 47.32 37.79 -8.87
CA VAL A 2 46.00 37.18 -8.63
C VAL A 2 45.08 37.61 -9.77
N ASN A 3 44.61 36.67 -10.58
CA ASN A 3 43.60 36.93 -11.62
C ASN A 3 42.21 36.66 -11.04
N CYS A 4 41.43 37.71 -10.76
CA CYS A 4 40.01 37.60 -10.45
C CYS A 4 39.17 38.05 -11.67
N TYR A 5 38.20 37.23 -12.07
CA TYR A 5 37.24 37.54 -13.13
C TYR A 5 35.90 37.97 -12.51
N CYS A 6 35.39 39.16 -12.85
CA CYS A 6 34.06 39.64 -12.47
C CYS A 6 33.29 40.02 -13.76
N SER A 7 32.05 39.52 -13.90
CA SER A 7 31.16 39.84 -15.04
C SER A 7 30.18 40.96 -14.68
N ARG A 8 29.98 41.92 -15.60
CA ARG A 8 29.02 43.04 -15.49
C ARG A 8 27.70 42.67 -16.19
N HIS A 9 26.73 42.15 -15.43
CA HIS A 9 25.30 42.44 -15.59
C HIS A 9 24.57 41.88 -14.34
N TYR A 10 24.04 42.80 -13.52
CA TYR A 10 23.21 42.62 -12.32
C TYR A 10 23.68 41.63 -11.20
N GLY A 11 24.22 42.18 -10.10
CA GLY A 11 24.13 41.58 -8.76
C GLY A 11 25.40 40.93 -8.19
N ARG A 12 26.16 41.72 -7.42
CA ARG A 12 27.43 41.41 -6.71
C ARG A 12 27.54 40.03 -6.05
N ARG A 13 28.51 39.20 -6.47
CA ARG A 13 29.35 38.28 -5.67
C ARG A 13 30.54 37.82 -6.55
N CYS A 14 31.77 38.17 -6.20
CA CYS A 14 33.00 37.62 -6.80
C CYS A 14 33.66 36.68 -5.77
N VAL A 15 34.14 35.52 -6.21
CA VAL A 15 34.83 34.52 -5.38
C VAL A 15 36.24 34.32 -5.96
N CYS A 16 37.27 34.56 -5.14
CA CYS A 16 38.67 34.29 -5.52
C CYS A 16 39.17 33.07 -4.72
N LEU A 17 39.87 32.14 -5.39
CA LEU A 17 40.53 30.98 -4.80
C LEU A 17 42.00 31.31 -4.55
N THR A 18 42.50 31.10 -3.34
CA THR A 18 43.93 31.16 -3.02
C THR A 18 44.43 29.80 -2.57
N SER A 19 45.29 29.19 -3.39
CA SER A 19 46.17 28.10 -3.05
C SER A 19 47.48 28.66 -2.49
N LEU A 20 47.88 28.27 -1.29
CA LEU A 20 49.25 28.45 -0.79
C LEU A 20 49.65 27.25 0.07
N PHE A 21 50.68 26.55 -0.42
CA PHE A 21 51.58 25.70 0.34
C PHE A 21 52.38 26.53 1.36
N PHE A 22 52.65 25.99 2.55
CA PHE A 22 53.95 26.15 3.21
C PHE A 22 54.25 24.97 4.14
N VAL A 23 55.53 24.61 4.13
CA VAL A 23 56.24 23.52 4.80
C VAL A 23 56.52 23.88 6.27
N GLY A 24 56.51 22.89 7.18
CA GLY A 24 57.02 23.03 8.54
C GLY A 24 57.16 21.66 9.24
N PHE A 25 58.38 21.30 9.60
CA PHE A 25 58.85 20.01 10.13
C PHE A 25 58.80 19.95 11.67
N PHE A 26 58.66 18.71 12.18
CA PHE A 26 59.21 18.13 13.43
C PHE A 26 58.49 18.26 14.80
N PRO A 27 58.72 17.30 15.74
CA PRO A 27 57.65 16.53 16.38
C PRO A 27 57.67 16.61 17.92
N ALA A 28 56.65 16.09 18.59
CA ALA A 28 56.79 15.64 19.98
C ALA A 28 55.77 14.56 20.31
N ALA A 29 56.28 13.37 20.61
CA ALA A 29 55.55 12.27 21.21
C ALA A 29 55.31 12.55 22.69
N PHE A 30 54.12 12.22 23.20
CA PHE A 30 53.89 11.87 24.61
C PHE A 30 52.66 10.94 24.71
N HIS A 31 52.93 9.68 25.06
CA HIS A 31 52.06 8.76 25.81
C HIS A 31 52.34 8.99 27.32
N PRO A 32 51.66 8.35 28.31
CA PRO A 32 50.37 7.65 28.34
C PRO A 32 49.50 8.05 29.58
N ASP A 33 48.33 7.41 29.68
CA ASP A 33 47.54 7.07 30.88
C ASP A 33 47.00 8.18 31.80
N PHE A 34 45.67 8.19 32.03
CA PHE A 34 45.11 7.88 33.35
C PHE A 34 43.57 7.89 33.38
N PHE A 35 43.08 7.02 34.26
CA PHE A 35 41.77 6.94 34.92
C PHE A 35 40.64 6.12 34.31
N SER A 36 39.95 5.55 35.29
CA SER A 36 39.34 4.24 35.38
C SER A 36 37.86 4.40 35.75
N PHE A 37 37.16 3.26 35.76
CA PHE A 37 35.82 3.05 36.29
C PHE A 37 34.68 3.72 35.52
N LEU A 38 33.82 2.90 34.91
CA LEU A 38 32.51 2.60 35.50
C LEU A 38 31.84 1.41 34.79
N THR A 39 31.09 0.70 35.60
CA THR A 39 30.34 -0.54 35.38
C THR A 39 29.21 -0.40 34.35
N ARG A 40 29.02 -1.49 33.56
CA ARG A 40 27.93 -1.86 32.61
C ARG A 40 26.52 -1.36 32.97
N PRO A 41 25.56 -1.15 32.01
CA PRO A 41 25.08 -2.22 31.11
C PRO A 41 24.57 -1.86 29.68
N SER A 42 24.55 -2.92 28.85
CA SER A 42 23.68 -3.19 27.67
C SER A 42 23.63 -2.19 26.50
N THR A 43 24.42 -2.44 25.44
CA THR A 43 24.34 -1.75 24.13
C THR A 43 24.21 -2.69 22.92
N GLU A 44 23.72 -3.93 23.06
CA GLU A 44 23.66 -4.86 21.91
C GLU A 44 22.47 -4.64 20.94
N ILE A 45 21.47 -3.81 21.28
CA ILE A 45 20.27 -3.62 20.43
C ILE A 45 20.39 -2.41 19.49
N ASN A 46 21.19 -1.40 19.83
CA ASN A 46 21.31 -0.18 19.02
C ASN A 46 22.33 -0.32 17.87
N ASP A 47 23.36 -1.15 18.04
CA ASP A 47 24.37 -1.35 17.00
C ASP A 47 23.83 -2.17 15.82
N LEU A 48 22.93 -3.13 16.04
CA LEU A 48 22.36 -3.94 14.96
C LEU A 48 21.50 -3.09 14.00
N ASN A 49 20.71 -2.16 14.53
CA ASN A 49 19.88 -1.26 13.72
C ASN A 49 20.72 -0.25 12.93
N TYR A 50 21.82 0.24 13.52
CA TYR A 50 22.75 1.13 12.82
C TYR A 50 23.52 0.39 11.72
N TYR A 51 23.99 -0.83 11.98
CA TYR A 51 24.67 -1.67 10.98
C TYR A 51 23.76 -2.09 9.83
N VAL A 52 22.49 -2.44 10.10
CA VAL A 52 21.52 -2.77 9.05
C VAL A 52 21.20 -1.54 8.20
N SER A 53 21.04 -0.36 8.82
CA SER A 53 20.79 0.92 8.12
C SER A 53 21.97 1.37 7.24
N ALA A 54 23.21 1.21 7.73
CA ALA A 54 24.41 1.57 6.98
C ALA A 54 24.68 0.62 5.79
N LYS A 55 24.39 -0.68 5.94
CA LYS A 55 24.63 -1.68 4.88
C LYS A 55 23.64 -1.57 3.70
N ILE A 56 22.45 -1.04 3.93
CA ILE A 56 21.43 -0.82 2.89
C ILE A 56 21.79 0.37 1.97
N LYS A 57 22.62 1.31 2.43
CA LYS A 57 23.00 2.50 1.65
C LYS A 57 23.99 2.26 0.50
N LEU A 58 24.55 1.06 0.34
CA LEU A 58 25.63 0.77 -0.61
C LEU A 58 25.44 -0.50 -1.44
N LEU A 59 24.20 -0.93 -1.71
CA LEU A 59 23.95 -2.11 -2.55
C LEU A 59 23.81 -1.73 -4.02
N ASN A 60 24.71 -2.24 -4.86
CA ASN A 60 24.63 -2.15 -6.32
C ASN A 60 23.36 -2.87 -6.83
N SER A 61 22.85 -2.45 -8.00
CA SER A 61 21.60 -2.95 -8.60
C SER A 61 21.56 -4.47 -8.86
N SER A 62 22.71 -5.15 -8.85
CA SER A 62 22.81 -6.61 -8.90
C SER A 62 22.53 -7.30 -7.56
N GLU A 63 22.92 -6.73 -6.41
CA GLU A 63 22.68 -7.31 -5.07
C GLU A 63 21.23 -7.11 -4.60
N LEU A 64 20.56 -6.02 -5.01
CA LEU A 64 19.12 -5.83 -4.81
C LEU A 64 18.27 -6.93 -5.47
N LYS A 65 18.76 -7.56 -6.55
CA LYS A 65 18.09 -8.73 -7.16
C LYS A 65 18.22 -10.00 -6.31
N GLN A 66 19.27 -10.09 -5.48
CA GLN A 66 19.51 -11.20 -4.56
C GLN A 66 18.80 -11.01 -3.21
N SER A 67 18.43 -9.79 -2.82
CA SER A 67 17.79 -9.53 -1.52
C SER A 67 16.32 -9.99 -1.45
N TYR A 68 15.55 -9.80 -2.53
CA TYR A 68 14.12 -10.14 -2.56
C TYR A 68 13.82 -11.56 -3.06
N ILE A 69 14.32 -12.56 -2.35
CA ILE A 69 13.95 -13.97 -2.51
C ILE A 69 12.99 -14.40 -1.40
N TYR A 70 12.05 -15.30 -1.73
CA TYR A 70 10.98 -15.73 -0.82
C TYR A 70 11.51 -16.20 0.54
N GLU A 71 12.63 -16.91 0.51
CA GLU A 71 13.26 -17.53 1.67
C GLU A 71 13.69 -16.47 2.71
N ASN A 72 14.16 -15.30 2.26
CA ASN A 72 14.53 -14.19 3.17
C ASN A 72 13.29 -13.62 3.87
N PHE A 73 12.18 -13.49 3.15
CA PHE A 73 10.91 -13.03 3.71
C PHE A 73 10.31 -14.02 4.70
N THR A 74 10.43 -15.33 4.44
CA THR A 74 9.93 -16.34 5.38
C THR A 74 10.75 -16.44 6.66
N ARG A 75 12.05 -16.10 6.61
CA ARG A 75 12.90 -16.03 7.81
C ARG A 75 12.66 -14.77 8.62
N TRP A 76 12.06 -13.76 8.00
CA TRP A 76 11.66 -12.53 8.67
C TRP A 76 10.47 -12.82 9.57
N ASN A 77 10.73 -13.20 10.82
CA ASN A 77 9.67 -13.57 11.77
C ASN A 77 9.05 -12.32 12.44
N ARG A 78 8.65 -11.33 11.63
CA ARG A 78 8.01 -10.08 12.06
C ARG A 78 7.12 -9.52 10.96
N SER A 79 6.19 -8.63 11.29
CA SER A 79 5.46 -7.90 10.26
C SER A 79 6.38 -6.93 9.47
N LEU A 80 6.02 -6.66 8.21
CA LEU A 80 6.66 -5.70 7.30
C LEU A 80 5.99 -4.33 7.28
N CYS A 81 5.07 -4.06 8.21
CA CYS A 81 4.38 -2.76 8.31
C CYS A 81 4.97 -1.91 9.46
N SER A 82 4.82 -2.33 10.72
CA SER A 82 5.26 -1.57 11.89
C SER A 82 5.36 -2.42 13.16
N ILE A 83 5.78 -1.81 14.27
CA ILE A 83 5.81 -2.45 15.60
C ILE A 83 4.40 -2.84 16.04
N GLN A 84 3.40 -1.98 15.76
CA GLN A 84 2.00 -2.25 16.09
C GLN A 84 1.50 -3.50 15.38
N SER A 85 1.80 -3.64 14.09
CA SER A 85 1.43 -4.84 13.35
C SER A 85 2.24 -6.07 13.78
N ASP A 86 3.48 -5.91 14.25
CA ASP A 86 4.26 -7.02 14.82
C ASP A 86 3.63 -7.55 16.12
N HIS A 87 3.19 -6.65 17.00
CA HIS A 87 2.54 -7.02 18.27
C HIS A 87 1.22 -7.78 18.10
N ARG A 88 0.56 -7.66 16.94
CA ARG A 88 -0.63 -8.46 16.63
C ARG A 88 -0.32 -9.94 16.35
N GLY A 89 0.94 -10.27 16.04
CA GLY A 89 1.37 -11.63 15.75
C GLY A 89 0.95 -12.13 14.36
N PRO A 90 1.19 -13.42 14.05
CA PRO A 90 0.85 -14.02 12.76
C PRO A 90 -0.68 -14.15 12.53
N ASN A 91 -1.05 -14.63 11.35
CA ASN A 91 -2.44 -14.96 10.95
C ASN A 91 -3.40 -13.77 10.81
N GLN A 92 -2.87 -12.60 10.43
CA GLN A 92 -3.64 -11.36 10.31
C GLN A 92 -4.52 -11.34 9.06
N LYS A 93 -5.69 -10.71 9.19
CA LYS A 93 -6.55 -10.32 8.05
C LYS A 93 -6.46 -8.81 7.85
N VAL A 94 -6.02 -8.38 6.69
CA VAL A 94 -5.61 -6.99 6.43
C VAL A 94 -6.46 -6.34 5.35
N ILE A 95 -6.97 -5.14 5.61
CA ILE A 95 -7.46 -4.21 4.58
C ILE A 95 -6.37 -3.18 4.36
N SER A 96 -5.76 -3.19 3.18
CA SER A 96 -4.60 -2.37 2.86
C SER A 96 -5.01 -1.14 2.07
N ILE A 97 -4.53 0.01 2.53
CA ILE A 97 -4.81 1.33 1.95
C ILE A 97 -3.49 2.04 1.71
N SER A 98 -3.42 2.83 0.65
CA SER A 98 -2.30 3.73 0.38
C SER A 98 -2.73 5.18 0.50
N VAL A 99 -1.96 5.96 1.26
CA VAL A 99 -2.06 7.42 1.34
C VAL A 99 -0.72 7.99 0.92
N TYR A 100 -0.65 8.46 -0.31
CA TYR A 100 0.56 8.94 -0.94
C TYR A 100 0.46 10.45 -1.21
N GLY A 101 1.60 11.12 -1.08
CA GLY A 101 1.75 12.55 -1.39
C GLY A 101 2.63 12.78 -2.61
N SER A 102 2.97 14.04 -2.87
CA SER A 102 3.82 14.48 -4.00
C SER A 102 5.31 14.15 -3.84
N SER A 103 5.67 13.41 -2.79
CA SER A 103 7.03 12.98 -2.43
C SER A 103 7.60 11.92 -3.37
N SER A 104 6.75 11.18 -4.09
CA SER A 104 7.21 10.29 -5.17
C SER A 104 7.09 11.02 -6.50
N ASN A 105 8.15 10.99 -7.32
CA ASN A 105 8.11 11.46 -8.71
C ASN A 105 7.19 10.59 -9.62
N TYR A 106 6.46 9.63 -9.04
CA TYR A 106 5.63 8.62 -9.68
C TYR A 106 4.17 8.65 -9.19
N THR A 107 3.77 9.73 -8.51
CA THR A 107 2.39 9.93 -8.06
C THR A 107 1.71 10.97 -8.94
N ASP A 108 0.62 10.58 -9.60
CA ASP A 108 -0.13 11.44 -10.52
C ASP A 108 -1.23 12.25 -9.81
N ASN A 109 -1.33 12.15 -8.48
CA ASN A 109 -2.35 12.86 -7.69
C ASN A 109 -1.72 13.93 -6.80
N ALA A 110 -2.41 15.08 -6.69
CA ALA A 110 -2.15 16.03 -5.62
C ALA A 110 -2.25 15.33 -4.25
N MET A 111 -1.37 15.69 -3.32
CA MET A 111 -1.34 15.10 -1.98
C MET A 111 -2.73 15.16 -1.34
N PHE A 112 -3.22 14.01 -0.83
CA PHE A 112 -4.43 14.01 -0.03
C PHE A 112 -4.26 14.98 1.13
N THR A 113 -5.22 15.89 1.27
CA THR A 113 -5.25 16.82 2.39
C THR A 113 -5.72 16.09 3.65
N TRP A 114 -5.00 16.28 4.75
CA TRP A 114 -5.29 15.61 6.01
C TRP A 114 -6.70 15.89 6.54
N GLU A 115 -7.09 17.16 6.58
CA GLU A 115 -8.35 17.59 7.19
C GLU A 115 -9.56 17.48 6.25
N THR A 116 -9.36 17.49 4.92
CA THR A 116 -10.47 17.46 3.95
C THR A 116 -10.57 16.17 3.13
N SER A 117 -9.60 15.26 3.23
CA SER A 117 -9.66 13.95 2.56
C SER A 117 -9.26 12.79 3.47
N ILE A 118 -8.04 12.79 4.04
CA ILE A 118 -7.54 11.61 4.78
C ILE A 118 -8.44 11.30 5.98
N PHE A 119 -8.57 12.21 6.93
CA PHE A 119 -9.40 11.95 8.12
C PHE A 119 -10.90 11.81 7.82
N PRO A 120 -11.51 12.67 6.98
CA PRO A 120 -12.92 12.51 6.62
C PRO A 120 -13.27 11.16 5.99
N PHE A 121 -12.33 10.49 5.33
CA PHE A 121 -12.55 9.14 4.78
C PHE A 121 -12.07 8.02 5.72
N LEU A 122 -10.97 8.22 6.43
CA LEU A 122 -10.40 7.21 7.32
C LEU A 122 -11.27 6.95 8.55
N ILE A 123 -11.80 8.01 9.18
CA ILE A 123 -12.63 7.90 10.38
C ILE A 123 -13.87 7.02 10.13
N PRO A 124 -14.73 7.30 9.12
CA PRO A 124 -15.88 6.45 8.84
C PRO A 124 -15.45 5.05 8.42
N LEU A 125 -14.38 4.89 7.62
CA LEU A 125 -13.91 3.57 7.21
C LEU A 125 -13.46 2.72 8.39
N ALA A 126 -12.74 3.30 9.35
CA ALA A 126 -12.31 2.61 10.56
C ALA A 126 -13.51 2.09 11.36
N ASN A 127 -14.56 2.90 11.50
CA ASN A 127 -15.79 2.52 12.21
C ASN A 127 -16.60 1.45 11.46
N GLU A 128 -16.72 1.58 10.14
CA GLU A 128 -17.39 0.59 9.29
C GLU A 128 -16.66 -0.76 9.35
N VAL A 129 -15.32 -0.78 9.27
CA VAL A 129 -14.53 -2.01 9.37
C VAL A 129 -14.65 -2.63 10.77
N LYS A 130 -14.60 -1.85 11.85
CA LYS A 130 -14.85 -2.37 13.22
C LYS A 130 -16.20 -3.08 13.32
N THR A 131 -17.21 -2.57 12.61
CA THR A 131 -18.58 -3.07 12.70
C THR A 131 -18.82 -4.27 11.80
N LEU A 132 -18.38 -4.19 10.54
CA LEU A 132 -18.71 -5.15 9.49
C LEU A 132 -17.65 -6.26 9.35
N LEU A 133 -16.40 -5.99 9.74
CA LEU A 133 -15.27 -6.90 9.62
C LEU A 133 -14.38 -6.85 10.89
N PRO A 134 -14.92 -7.14 12.09
CA PRO A 134 -14.23 -6.90 13.37
C PRO A 134 -12.91 -7.66 13.54
N SER A 135 -12.70 -8.76 12.79
CA SER A 135 -11.43 -9.52 12.78
C SER A 135 -10.38 -8.99 11.80
N TRP A 136 -10.71 -7.95 11.02
CA TRP A 136 -9.82 -7.35 10.04
C TRP A 136 -9.21 -6.05 10.57
N ILE A 137 -7.94 -5.85 10.22
CA ILE A 137 -7.16 -4.66 10.58
C ILE A 137 -6.89 -3.84 9.33
N ILE A 138 -7.02 -2.52 9.43
CA ILE A 138 -6.61 -1.62 8.36
C ILE A 138 -5.10 -1.42 8.46
N ARG A 139 -4.38 -1.61 7.36
CA ARG A 139 -2.99 -1.18 7.24
C ARG A 139 -2.89 0.03 6.33
N LEU A 140 -2.48 1.15 6.91
CA LEU A 140 -2.36 2.43 6.22
C LEU A 140 -0.92 2.65 5.81
N TYR A 141 -0.60 2.34 4.56
CA TYR A 141 0.70 2.66 3.96
C TYR A 141 0.73 4.13 3.61
N ILE A 142 1.43 4.92 4.41
CA ILE A 142 1.33 6.38 4.39
C ILE A 142 2.68 7.04 4.17
N ASP A 143 2.66 8.11 3.37
CA ASP A 143 3.74 9.09 3.33
C ASP A 143 3.40 10.28 4.23
N PHE A 144 4.21 10.50 5.25
CA PHE A 144 4.04 11.60 6.20
C PHE A 144 4.59 12.95 5.70
N THR A 145 5.14 13.03 4.49
CA THR A 145 5.63 14.27 3.91
C THR A 145 4.55 15.36 3.95
N GLY A 146 4.86 16.51 4.53
CA GLY A 146 3.92 17.63 4.66
C GLY A 146 2.87 17.50 5.79
N SER A 147 2.90 16.43 6.58
CA SER A 147 2.02 16.25 7.74
C SER A 147 2.52 17.00 8.99
N LYS A 148 1.59 17.46 9.83
CA LYS A 148 1.90 17.97 11.18
C LYS A 148 2.00 16.81 12.17
N LYS A 149 2.86 16.92 13.19
CA LYS A 149 2.97 15.91 14.27
C LYS A 149 1.62 15.59 14.91
N SER A 150 0.79 16.61 15.17
CA SER A 150 -0.56 16.43 15.70
C SER A 150 -1.50 15.60 14.80
N GLN A 151 -1.28 15.59 13.49
CA GLN A 151 -2.02 14.75 12.56
C GLN A 151 -1.51 13.31 12.62
N GLN A 152 -0.19 13.11 12.68
CA GLN A 152 0.39 11.78 12.86
C GLN A 152 -0.09 11.13 14.16
N ASP A 153 -0.11 11.89 15.26
CA ASP A 153 -0.51 11.39 16.58
C ASP A 153 -1.98 10.96 16.61
N LYS A 154 -2.88 11.66 15.90
CA LYS A 154 -4.29 11.27 15.76
C LYS A 154 -4.47 9.88 15.16
N LEU A 155 -3.58 9.43 14.27
CA LEU A 155 -3.67 8.11 13.64
C LEU A 155 -3.46 6.97 14.65
N TYR A 156 -2.69 7.20 15.72
CA TYR A 156 -2.44 6.19 16.75
C TYR A 156 -3.63 6.00 17.71
N ASN A 157 -4.67 6.83 17.62
CA ASN A 157 -5.90 6.68 18.41
C ASN A 157 -6.80 5.54 17.89
N PHE A 158 -6.53 4.99 16.70
CA PHE A 158 -7.34 3.92 16.12
C PHE A 158 -6.80 2.54 16.47
N SER A 159 -7.53 1.78 17.28
CA SER A 159 -7.14 0.41 17.69
C SER A 159 -7.12 -0.62 16.55
N ASN A 160 -7.83 -0.37 15.45
CA ASN A 160 -7.94 -1.26 14.29
C ASN A 160 -7.16 -0.76 13.07
N ILE A 161 -6.22 0.17 13.26
CA ILE A 161 -5.35 0.67 12.19
C ILE A 161 -3.90 0.45 12.60
N ASP A 162 -3.11 -0.14 11.70
CA ASP A 162 -1.66 -0.15 11.78
C ASP A 162 -1.11 0.85 10.78
N ILE A 163 -0.17 1.67 11.24
CA ILE A 163 0.48 2.71 10.44
C ILE A 163 1.75 2.12 9.84
N CYS A 164 1.86 2.09 8.52
CA CYS A 164 3.03 1.63 7.81
C CYS A 164 3.68 2.85 7.12
N ASP A 165 4.65 3.48 7.78
CA ASP A 165 5.39 4.60 7.20
C ASP A 165 6.25 4.10 6.03
N ILE A 166 5.95 4.58 4.83
CA ILE A 166 6.63 4.13 3.61
C ILE A 166 8.13 4.43 3.59
N HIS A 167 8.59 5.40 4.38
CA HIS A 167 10.00 5.75 4.52
C HIS A 167 10.73 4.88 5.56
N ASN A 168 10.00 4.11 6.35
CA ASN A 168 10.53 3.31 7.45
C ASN A 168 9.85 1.94 7.54
N LEU A 169 9.75 1.24 6.42
CA LEU A 169 9.21 -0.11 6.40
C LEU A 169 10.27 -1.14 6.83
N PRO A 170 9.94 -2.11 7.70
CA PRO A 170 10.80 -3.25 7.97
C PRO A 170 11.19 -3.96 6.66
N MET A 171 12.45 -4.41 6.57
CA MET A 171 13.10 -5.00 5.38
C MET A 171 13.29 -4.07 4.17
N PHE A 172 12.35 -3.18 3.89
CA PHE A 172 12.38 -2.31 2.71
C PHE A 172 13.06 -0.95 2.93
N GLY A 173 13.12 -0.48 4.17
CA GLY A 173 13.56 0.88 4.49
C GLY A 173 12.73 1.92 3.73
N SER A 174 13.42 2.91 3.13
CA SER A 174 12.82 3.92 2.26
C SER A 174 12.95 3.62 0.76
N SER A 175 13.55 2.49 0.37
CA SER A 175 13.93 2.22 -1.02
C SER A 175 12.74 2.21 -1.98
N LEU A 176 11.58 1.70 -1.54
CA LEU A 176 10.37 1.58 -2.36
C LEU A 176 9.86 2.95 -2.85
N VAL A 177 10.01 4.01 -2.05
CA VAL A 177 9.52 5.36 -2.38
C VAL A 177 10.12 5.88 -3.70
N SER A 178 11.34 5.45 -4.02
CA SER A 178 12.06 5.91 -5.21
C SER A 178 11.58 5.29 -6.53
N TYR A 179 10.76 4.23 -6.49
CA TYR A 179 10.39 3.50 -7.71
C TYR A 179 9.01 2.84 -7.72
N LEU A 180 8.42 2.54 -6.57
CA LEU A 180 7.12 1.89 -6.48
C LEU A 180 6.01 2.96 -6.44
N PRO A 181 5.10 3.00 -7.42
CA PRO A 181 4.00 3.96 -7.45
C PRO A 181 3.14 3.91 -6.17
N GLY A 182 2.71 5.08 -5.69
CA GLY A 182 1.97 5.22 -4.44
C GLY A 182 0.74 4.32 -4.31
N LYS A 183 -0.03 4.19 -5.39
CA LYS A 183 -1.22 3.33 -5.46
C LYS A 183 -0.93 1.84 -5.29
N MET A 184 0.32 1.43 -5.48
CA MET A 184 0.73 0.02 -5.38
C MET A 184 1.25 -0.33 -3.97
N TRP A 185 1.44 0.64 -3.06
CA TRP A 185 1.89 0.34 -1.69
C TRP A 185 0.88 -0.54 -0.94
N ARG A 186 -0.40 -0.45 -1.28
CA ARG A 186 -1.49 -1.30 -0.74
C ARG A 186 -1.43 -2.75 -1.20
N PHE A 187 -0.48 -3.12 -2.06
CA PHE A 187 -0.24 -4.52 -2.42
C PHE A 187 0.90 -5.14 -1.60
N LEU A 188 1.64 -4.34 -0.82
CA LEU A 188 2.77 -4.80 0.00
C LEU A 188 2.43 -5.89 1.04
N PRO A 189 1.19 -6.03 1.58
CA PRO A 189 0.85 -7.15 2.45
C PRO A 189 1.07 -8.53 1.82
N ILE A 190 1.19 -8.65 0.49
CA ILE A 190 1.53 -9.91 -0.18
C ILE A 190 2.86 -10.47 0.28
N PHE A 191 3.79 -9.60 0.64
CA PHE A 191 5.13 -9.98 1.08
C PHE A 191 5.20 -10.19 2.60
N ASP A 192 4.18 -9.77 3.37
CA ASP A 192 4.23 -9.79 4.82
C ASP A 192 3.97 -11.19 5.39
N PRO A 193 4.92 -11.76 6.17
CA PRO A 193 4.85 -13.13 6.68
C PRO A 193 3.73 -13.34 7.72
N TYR A 194 3.20 -12.28 8.34
CA TYR A 194 2.12 -12.36 9.34
C TYR A 194 0.73 -12.24 8.74
N VAL A 195 0.59 -11.91 7.45
CA VAL A 195 -0.72 -11.74 6.80
C VAL A 195 -1.19 -13.03 6.17
N ASP A 196 -2.42 -13.46 6.48
CA ASP A 196 -3.06 -14.64 5.90
C ASP A 196 -4.06 -14.29 4.81
N PHE A 197 -4.78 -13.19 4.98
CA PHE A 197 -5.71 -12.65 4.00
C PHE A 197 -5.47 -11.16 3.88
N PHE A 198 -5.43 -10.65 2.65
CA PHE A 198 -5.45 -9.22 2.42
C PHE A 198 -6.55 -8.82 1.44
N LEU A 199 -7.01 -7.60 1.58
CA LEU A 199 -7.86 -6.86 0.67
C LEU A 199 -7.15 -5.56 0.31
N SER A 200 -7.14 -5.19 -0.96
CA SER A 200 -6.69 -3.87 -1.41
C SER A 200 -7.88 -2.92 -1.48
N ARG A 201 -7.73 -1.69 -1.00
CA ARG A 201 -8.84 -0.73 -0.85
C ARG A 201 -8.43 0.69 -1.23
N ASP A 202 -9.34 1.43 -1.86
CA ASP A 202 -9.30 2.90 -1.93
C ASP A 202 -9.83 3.50 -0.61
N LEU A 203 -9.18 4.55 -0.11
CA LEU A 203 -9.52 5.18 1.18
C LEU A 203 -10.93 5.82 1.16
N ASP A 204 -11.30 6.38 0.02
CA ASP A 204 -12.55 7.10 -0.19
C ASP A 204 -13.78 6.20 -0.34
N SER A 205 -13.60 4.87 -0.34
CA SER A 205 -14.65 3.89 -0.59
C SER A 205 -15.20 3.28 0.71
N PRO A 206 -16.52 3.36 0.98
CA PRO A 206 -17.11 2.81 2.19
C PRO A 206 -17.10 1.30 2.19
N MET A 207 -16.90 0.68 3.35
CA MET A 207 -17.12 -0.76 3.55
C MET A 207 -18.63 -1.03 3.66
N MET A 208 -19.11 -1.97 2.85
CA MET A 208 -20.54 -2.25 2.72
C MET A 208 -20.87 -3.68 3.12
N LYS A 209 -22.07 -3.91 3.67
CA LYS A 209 -22.57 -5.26 3.97
C LYS A 209 -22.56 -6.19 2.74
N ARG A 210 -22.92 -5.65 1.56
CA ARG A 210 -22.85 -6.35 0.28
C ARG A 210 -21.46 -6.94 0.03
N GLU A 211 -20.43 -6.19 0.37
CA GLU A 211 -19.05 -6.63 0.19
C GLU A 211 -18.64 -7.67 1.20
N THR A 212 -18.99 -7.47 2.47
CA THR A 212 -18.64 -8.41 3.54
C THR A 212 -19.22 -9.80 3.28
N GLU A 213 -20.43 -9.90 2.73
CA GLU A 213 -21.02 -11.18 2.32
C GLU A 213 -20.12 -11.92 1.31
N THR A 214 -19.50 -11.21 0.36
CA THR A 214 -18.58 -11.82 -0.61
C THR A 214 -17.23 -12.19 -0.01
N ILE A 215 -16.73 -11.39 0.93
CA ILE A 215 -15.48 -11.64 1.67
C ILE A 215 -15.65 -12.86 2.59
N ASP A 216 -16.76 -12.95 3.31
CA ASP A 216 -17.08 -14.08 4.18
C ASP A 216 -17.21 -15.37 3.38
N MET A 217 -17.89 -15.32 2.22
CA MET A 217 -17.92 -16.45 1.30
C MET A 217 -16.51 -16.85 0.89
N TRP A 218 -15.69 -15.91 0.42
CA TRP A 218 -14.33 -16.17 -0.05
C TRP A 218 -13.41 -16.75 1.03
N THR A 219 -13.50 -16.24 2.26
CA THR A 219 -12.64 -16.68 3.37
C THR A 219 -13.09 -18.01 3.98
N SER A 220 -14.31 -18.47 3.70
CA SER A 220 -14.81 -19.75 4.17
C SER A 220 -13.97 -20.95 3.69
N ASN A 221 -14.00 -22.03 4.47
CA ASN A 221 -13.33 -23.30 4.12
C ASN A 221 -13.83 -23.93 2.82
N LYS A 222 -15.07 -23.64 2.41
CA LYS A 222 -15.65 -24.15 1.16
C LYS A 222 -15.02 -23.51 -0.09
N GLN A 223 -14.32 -22.38 0.06
CA GLN A 223 -13.72 -21.63 -1.04
C GLN A 223 -12.19 -21.71 -1.07
N GLN A 224 -11.57 -22.69 -0.39
CA GLN A 224 -10.11 -22.84 -0.31
C GLN A 224 -9.38 -22.93 -1.67
N LYS A 225 -10.06 -23.37 -2.73
CA LYS A 225 -9.49 -23.39 -4.09
C LYS A 225 -9.25 -22.00 -4.69
N TYR A 226 -9.92 -20.97 -4.16
CA TYR A 226 -9.82 -19.60 -4.65
C TYR A 226 -8.76 -18.83 -3.86
N ILE A 227 -7.65 -18.53 -4.51
CA ILE A 227 -6.55 -17.75 -3.93
C ILE A 227 -6.91 -16.27 -3.91
N PHE A 228 -7.64 -15.80 -4.92
CA PHE A 228 -8.02 -14.39 -5.07
C PHE A 228 -9.51 -14.18 -4.84
N HIS A 229 -9.87 -12.98 -4.39
CA HIS A 229 -11.22 -12.41 -4.43
C HIS A 229 -11.19 -11.17 -5.30
N ILE A 230 -12.17 -11.03 -6.20
CA ILE A 230 -12.29 -9.88 -7.10
C ILE A 230 -13.74 -9.46 -7.16
N ALA A 231 -14.01 -8.16 -7.03
CA ALA A 231 -15.35 -7.60 -7.08
C ALA A 231 -15.46 -6.48 -8.13
N ARG A 232 -16.52 -6.54 -8.95
CA ARG A 232 -16.88 -5.52 -9.95
C ARG A 232 -18.35 -5.20 -9.86
N ASP A 233 -18.67 -4.17 -9.09
CA ASP A 233 -20.05 -3.80 -8.80
C ASP A 233 -20.55 -2.55 -9.55
N ASN A 234 -19.96 -2.17 -10.68
CA ASN A 234 -20.43 -1.00 -11.44
C ASN A 234 -20.12 -1.18 -12.93
N ARG A 235 -20.90 -0.55 -13.81
CA ARG A 235 -20.68 -0.58 -15.26
C ARG A 235 -19.32 -0.02 -15.68
N TYR A 236 -18.76 0.91 -14.89
CA TYR A 236 -17.44 1.50 -15.11
C TYR A 236 -16.30 0.64 -14.56
N HIS A 237 -16.59 -0.49 -13.91
CA HIS A 237 -15.60 -1.47 -13.46
C HIS A 237 -15.24 -2.41 -14.62
N ASN A 238 -14.71 -1.82 -15.69
CA ASN A 238 -14.45 -2.46 -16.98
C ASN A 238 -13.02 -3.02 -17.11
N VAL A 239 -12.30 -3.16 -15.99
CA VAL A 239 -10.95 -3.74 -15.91
C VAL A 239 -10.97 -5.11 -15.23
N PRO A 240 -10.03 -6.02 -15.56
CA PRO A 240 -10.03 -7.37 -15.02
C PRO A 240 -9.81 -7.47 -13.52
N ILE A 241 -9.10 -6.51 -12.91
CA ILE A 241 -8.97 -6.37 -11.46
C ILE A 241 -8.90 -4.87 -11.15
N LEU A 242 -9.82 -4.34 -10.35
CA LEU A 242 -9.71 -2.95 -9.88
C LEU A 242 -8.64 -2.87 -8.81
N GLY A 243 -7.93 -1.73 -8.75
CA GLY A 243 -6.86 -1.52 -7.77
C GLY A 243 -7.36 -1.63 -6.32
N GLY A 244 -8.58 -1.18 -6.04
CA GLY A 244 -9.17 -1.11 -4.69
C GLY A 244 -10.30 -2.11 -4.39
N LEU A 245 -10.56 -3.11 -5.25
CA LEU A 245 -11.65 -4.09 -5.04
C LEU A 245 -11.22 -5.53 -5.33
N TRP A 246 -10.16 -5.96 -4.65
CA TRP A 246 -9.66 -7.33 -4.74
C TRP A 246 -8.91 -7.74 -3.48
N GLY A 247 -8.64 -9.03 -3.34
CA GLY A 247 -7.81 -9.58 -2.28
C GLY A 247 -7.13 -10.86 -2.66
N ALA A 248 -6.17 -11.29 -1.84
CA ALA A 248 -5.61 -12.63 -1.94
C ALA A 248 -5.33 -13.28 -0.58
N SER A 249 -5.29 -14.61 -0.61
CA SER A 249 -5.06 -15.45 0.56
C SER A 249 -3.64 -16.00 0.56
N LEU A 250 -2.79 -15.38 1.36
CA LEU A 250 -1.43 -15.84 1.62
C LEU A 250 -1.45 -17.19 2.35
N ALA A 251 -2.41 -17.40 3.24
CA ALA A 251 -2.61 -18.69 3.92
C ALA A 251 -2.76 -19.86 2.93
N ARG A 252 -3.36 -19.62 1.75
CA ARG A 252 -3.58 -20.64 0.72
C ARG A 252 -2.39 -20.79 -0.24
N ALA A 253 -1.62 -19.74 -0.49
CA ALA A 253 -0.65 -19.74 -1.59
C ALA A 253 0.51 -18.72 -1.47
N ARG A 254 1.09 -18.54 -0.27
CA ARG A 254 2.11 -17.52 0.02
C ARG A 254 3.26 -17.46 -1.00
N ARG A 255 3.98 -18.56 -1.23
CA ARG A 255 5.12 -18.61 -2.17
C ARG A 255 4.71 -18.28 -3.61
N TYR A 256 3.55 -18.76 -4.03
CA TYR A 256 3.02 -18.47 -5.36
C TYR A 256 2.70 -16.98 -5.51
N LEU A 257 2.02 -16.39 -4.54
CA LEU A 257 1.70 -14.96 -4.52
C LEU A 257 2.95 -14.09 -4.46
N PHE A 258 3.94 -14.46 -3.64
CA PHE A 258 5.24 -13.80 -3.61
C PHE A 258 5.87 -13.73 -5.00
N ASN A 259 6.01 -14.88 -5.67
CA ASN A 259 6.64 -14.95 -6.99
C ASN A 259 5.83 -14.19 -8.05
N LEU A 260 4.51 -14.19 -7.93
CA LEU A 260 3.61 -13.51 -8.84
C LEU A 260 3.70 -11.99 -8.74
N PHE A 261 3.85 -11.45 -7.52
CA PHE A 261 3.97 -10.01 -7.26
C PHE A 261 5.41 -9.49 -7.19
N LYS A 262 6.41 -10.37 -7.21
CA LYS A 262 7.84 -10.00 -7.26
C LYS A 262 8.19 -8.92 -8.27
N PRO A 263 7.57 -8.82 -9.47
CA PRO A 263 7.83 -7.72 -10.40
C PRO A 263 7.64 -6.31 -9.79
N MET A 264 6.80 -6.15 -8.77
CA MET A 264 6.66 -4.89 -8.03
C MET A 264 7.96 -4.43 -7.34
N LEU A 265 8.82 -5.38 -6.95
CA LEU A 265 10.07 -5.11 -6.23
C LEU A 265 11.25 -4.85 -7.18
N ILE A 266 10.99 -4.74 -8.48
CA ILE A 266 12.00 -4.52 -9.51
C ILE A 266 11.81 -3.10 -10.06
N PRO A 267 12.72 -2.14 -9.78
CA PRO A 267 12.56 -0.74 -10.16
C PRO A 267 12.25 -0.54 -11.65
N SER A 268 12.97 -1.24 -12.53
CA SER A 268 12.80 -1.12 -13.98
C SER A 268 11.43 -1.61 -14.49
N ILE A 269 10.69 -2.38 -13.69
CA ILE A 269 9.33 -2.83 -14.00
C ILE A 269 8.31 -1.91 -13.32
N ALA A 270 8.43 -1.73 -12.00
CA ALA A 270 7.45 -0.98 -11.21
C ALA A 270 7.27 0.47 -11.67
N GLN A 271 8.35 1.15 -12.10
CA GLN A 271 8.31 2.54 -12.56
C GLN A 271 7.50 2.76 -13.85
N GLN A 272 7.18 1.68 -14.59
CA GLN A 272 6.36 1.76 -15.81
C GLN A 272 4.88 2.02 -15.49
N TYR A 273 4.44 1.75 -14.25
CA TYR A 273 3.05 1.72 -13.84
C TYR A 273 2.59 3.02 -13.14
N LYS A 274 2.70 4.16 -13.82
CA LYS A 274 2.23 5.47 -13.30
C LYS A 274 0.71 5.65 -13.49
N GLY A 275 0.11 6.66 -12.86
CA GLY A 275 -1.31 6.99 -13.06
C GLY A 275 -2.29 5.91 -12.60
N ALA A 276 -3.05 5.33 -13.53
CA ALA A 276 -3.89 4.15 -13.29
C ALA A 276 -3.10 2.83 -13.29
N GLY A 277 -1.77 2.92 -13.15
CA GLY A 277 -0.84 1.83 -13.35
C GLY A 277 -0.94 0.71 -12.32
N ASP A 278 -1.59 0.91 -11.17
CA ASP A 278 -1.90 -0.19 -10.27
C ASP A 278 -2.86 -1.21 -10.91
N GLN A 279 -3.87 -0.74 -11.65
CA GLN A 279 -4.78 -1.61 -12.41
C GLN A 279 -4.07 -2.23 -13.61
N GLN A 280 -3.26 -1.45 -14.32
CA GLN A 280 -2.47 -1.96 -15.46
C GLN A 280 -1.45 -3.02 -14.99
N PHE A 281 -0.81 -2.83 -13.84
CA PHE A 281 0.09 -3.81 -13.24
C PHE A 281 -0.64 -5.13 -12.98
N LEU A 282 -1.83 -5.05 -12.39
CA LEU A 282 -2.68 -6.21 -12.11
C LEU A 282 -3.09 -6.93 -13.41
N GLU A 283 -3.42 -6.19 -14.45
CA GLU A 283 -3.75 -6.76 -15.77
C GLU A 283 -2.55 -7.47 -16.41
N ASP A 284 -1.42 -6.77 -16.55
CA ASP A 284 -0.22 -7.26 -17.25
C ASP A 284 0.42 -8.46 -16.54
N ASN A 285 0.52 -8.41 -15.21
CA ASN A 285 1.35 -9.33 -14.45
C ASN A 285 0.54 -10.43 -13.74
N ILE A 286 -0.69 -10.13 -13.34
CA ILE A 286 -1.43 -10.94 -12.36
C ILE A 286 -2.62 -11.66 -13.01
N TRP A 287 -3.46 -10.95 -13.75
CA TRP A 287 -4.78 -11.41 -14.20
C TRP A 287 -4.74 -12.76 -14.90
N ARG A 288 -3.83 -12.93 -15.88
CA ARG A 288 -3.73 -14.18 -16.66
C ARG A 288 -3.52 -15.42 -15.77
N LYS A 289 -2.79 -15.27 -14.66
CA LYS A 289 -2.49 -16.36 -13.71
C LYS A 289 -3.49 -16.41 -12.54
N ALA A 290 -4.21 -15.32 -12.28
CA ALA A 290 -5.20 -15.24 -11.22
C ALA A 290 -6.58 -15.76 -11.65
N ARG A 291 -7.02 -15.53 -12.90
CA ARG A 291 -8.41 -15.74 -13.35
C ARG A 291 -9.02 -17.08 -12.94
N SER A 292 -8.35 -18.20 -13.20
CA SER A 292 -8.86 -19.55 -12.88
C SER A 292 -8.82 -19.90 -11.38
N ARG A 293 -8.16 -19.06 -10.58
CA ARG A 293 -7.95 -19.21 -9.13
C ARG A 293 -8.65 -18.09 -8.35
N SER A 294 -9.56 -17.36 -8.98
CA SER A 294 -10.29 -16.24 -8.37
C SER A 294 -11.74 -16.60 -8.08
N LEU A 295 -12.22 -16.21 -6.90
CA LEU A 295 -13.64 -16.06 -6.64
C LEU A 295 -14.07 -14.65 -7.08
N ILE A 296 -14.83 -14.59 -8.16
CA ILE A 296 -15.13 -13.34 -8.86
C ILE A 296 -16.61 -13.01 -8.71
N PHE A 297 -16.91 -11.80 -8.23
CA PHE A 297 -18.26 -11.22 -8.21
C PHE A 297 -18.34 -10.06 -9.21
N ASP A 298 -19.37 -10.06 -10.05
CA ASP A 298 -19.47 -9.12 -11.17
C ASP A 298 -20.93 -8.82 -11.54
N SER A 299 -21.32 -7.54 -11.46
CA SER A 299 -22.68 -7.08 -11.73
C SER A 299 -22.95 -6.78 -13.21
N TYR A 300 -21.91 -6.49 -14.02
CA TYR A 300 -22.08 -6.01 -15.40
C TYR A 300 -21.25 -6.76 -16.44
N SER A 301 -20.02 -7.15 -16.09
CA SER A 301 -19.01 -7.71 -17.00
C SER A 301 -18.81 -9.21 -16.80
N CYS A 302 -19.79 -9.90 -16.21
CA CYS A 302 -19.67 -11.32 -15.84
C CYS A 302 -19.34 -12.24 -17.04
N ASN A 303 -19.90 -11.96 -18.22
CA ASN A 303 -19.63 -12.70 -19.46
C ASN A 303 -18.22 -12.46 -20.01
N ILE A 304 -17.62 -11.31 -19.68
CA ILE A 304 -16.28 -10.93 -20.16
C ILE A 304 -15.24 -11.57 -19.26
N PHE A 305 -15.35 -11.37 -17.94
CA PHE A 305 -14.32 -11.75 -16.99
C PHE A 305 -14.58 -13.08 -16.27
N GLY A 306 -15.78 -13.66 -16.36
CA GLY A 306 -16.14 -14.94 -15.73
C GLY A 306 -16.58 -14.81 -14.27
N GLY A 307 -17.37 -13.78 -13.95
CA GLY A 307 -17.88 -13.52 -12.59
C GLY A 307 -19.23 -14.16 -12.28
N ARG A 308 -19.53 -14.32 -10.99
CA ARG A 308 -20.88 -14.67 -10.51
C ARG A 308 -21.62 -13.43 -10.03
N PRO A 309 -22.96 -13.45 -9.99
CA PRO A 309 -23.74 -12.42 -9.33
C PRO A 309 -23.35 -12.27 -7.86
N PHE A 310 -23.47 -11.06 -7.34
CA PHE A 310 -23.40 -10.78 -5.91
C PHE A 310 -24.55 -11.45 -5.13
N LEU A 311 -24.35 -11.58 -3.81
CA LEU A 311 -25.21 -12.37 -2.93
C LEU A 311 -26.45 -11.62 -2.43
N SER A 312 -26.47 -10.30 -2.56
CA SER A 312 -27.57 -9.43 -2.19
C SER A 312 -28.05 -8.60 -3.38
N GLN A 313 -29.12 -7.83 -3.23
CA GLN A 313 -29.51 -6.80 -4.18
C GLN A 313 -28.82 -5.46 -3.84
N ARG A 314 -28.46 -4.66 -4.86
CA ARG A 314 -28.05 -3.27 -4.63
C ARG A 314 -29.29 -2.43 -4.28
N PRO A 315 -29.23 -1.58 -3.24
CA PRO A 315 -30.38 -0.75 -2.87
C PRO A 315 -30.84 0.22 -3.99
N VAL A 316 -29.90 0.71 -4.80
CA VAL A 316 -30.13 1.66 -5.93
C VAL A 316 -29.10 1.46 -7.03
N ALA A 317 -29.37 1.95 -8.25
CA ALA A 317 -28.52 1.72 -9.43
C ALA A 317 -27.10 2.27 -9.30
N ASP A 318 -26.95 3.60 -9.22
CA ASP A 318 -25.67 4.21 -9.64
C ASP A 318 -24.76 4.66 -8.51
N ASN A 319 -25.32 5.07 -7.39
CA ASN A 319 -24.56 5.73 -6.33
C ASN A 319 -24.42 4.86 -5.08
N CYS A 320 -24.63 3.55 -5.18
CA CYS A 320 -24.47 2.64 -4.04
C CYS A 320 -23.87 1.31 -4.44
N PHE A 321 -22.63 1.34 -4.94
CA PHE A 321 -21.89 0.17 -5.38
C PHE A 321 -20.55 0.04 -4.63
N LEU A 322 -19.98 -1.16 -4.57
CA LEU A 322 -18.64 -1.36 -3.99
C LEU A 322 -17.60 -0.49 -4.70
N GLY A 323 -16.83 0.32 -3.96
CA GLY A 323 -15.81 1.20 -4.55
C GLY A 323 -16.33 2.57 -5.01
N CYS A 324 -17.57 2.94 -4.64
CA CYS A 324 -18.03 4.30 -4.83
C CYS A 324 -17.28 5.28 -3.91
N ILE A 325 -17.01 6.48 -4.42
CA ILE A 325 -16.40 7.57 -3.65
C ILE A 325 -17.44 8.12 -2.66
N ARG A 326 -17.08 8.23 -1.37
CA ARG A 326 -17.92 8.88 -0.36
C ARG A 326 -18.13 10.38 -0.68
N PRO A 327 -19.33 10.95 -0.42
CA PRO A 327 -20.51 10.29 0.11
C PRO A 327 -21.26 9.51 -0.97
N CYS A 328 -21.55 8.23 -0.70
CA CYS A 328 -22.39 7.37 -1.53
C CYS A 328 -23.36 6.57 -0.64
N CYS A 329 -24.38 5.95 -1.24
CA CYS A 329 -25.47 5.28 -0.53
C CYS A 329 -26.28 6.20 0.43
N THR A 330 -26.43 7.49 0.12
CA THR A 330 -27.19 8.46 0.94
C THR A 330 -28.61 8.70 0.42
N LYS A 331 -29.51 9.17 1.29
CA LYS A 331 -30.89 9.57 0.92
C LYS A 331 -30.94 10.60 -0.22
N ALA A 332 -29.98 11.54 -0.26
CA ALA A 332 -29.87 12.51 -1.33
C ALA A 332 -29.47 11.85 -2.66
N THR A 333 -28.53 10.90 -2.62
CA THR A 333 -28.09 10.16 -3.82
C THR A 333 -29.16 9.19 -4.35
N PHE A 334 -30.08 8.72 -3.52
CA PHE A 334 -31.17 7.83 -3.97
C PHE A 334 -32.15 8.54 -4.90
N ARG A 335 -32.41 9.84 -4.70
CA ARG A 335 -33.41 10.62 -5.47
C ARG A 335 -33.01 10.93 -6.92
N GLY A 336 -31.71 10.85 -7.26
CA GLY A 336 -31.20 11.14 -8.61
C GLY A 336 -30.72 9.91 -9.40
N SER A 337 -30.88 8.69 -8.87
CA SER A 337 -30.13 7.49 -9.31
C SER A 337 -30.94 6.42 -10.04
N GLN A 338 -32.19 6.71 -10.43
CA GLN A 338 -33.01 5.76 -11.20
C GLN A 338 -32.89 6.05 -12.70
N ASN A 339 -31.72 5.82 -13.26
CA ASN A 339 -31.58 5.76 -14.71
C ASN A 339 -31.84 4.32 -15.17
N PRO A 340 -32.92 4.05 -15.94
CA PRO A 340 -33.24 2.69 -16.40
C PRO A 340 -32.15 2.07 -17.28
N ASN A 341 -31.23 2.87 -17.84
CA ASN A 341 -30.07 2.37 -18.59
C ASN A 341 -28.98 1.75 -17.71
N ASN A 342 -29.12 1.79 -16.38
CA ASN A 342 -28.12 1.29 -15.44
C ASN A 342 -28.49 -0.04 -14.79
N THR A 343 -29.44 -0.75 -15.38
CA THR A 343 -29.78 -2.10 -14.96
C THR A 343 -28.67 -3.10 -15.28
N CYS A 344 -28.45 -4.06 -14.39
CA CYS A 344 -27.58 -5.18 -14.61
C CYS A 344 -28.05 -6.02 -15.81
N PRO A 345 -27.13 -6.53 -16.66
CA PRO A 345 -27.48 -7.51 -17.68
C PRO A 345 -28.15 -8.75 -17.05
N PRO A 346 -29.27 -9.28 -17.60
CA PRO A 346 -29.97 -10.44 -17.04
C PRO A 346 -29.06 -11.66 -16.79
N VAL A 347 -28.10 -11.88 -17.69
CA VAL A 347 -27.10 -12.95 -17.58
C VAL A 347 -26.17 -12.82 -16.35
N CYS A 348 -25.98 -11.60 -15.84
CA CYS A 348 -25.18 -11.32 -14.64
C CYS A 348 -26.01 -11.25 -13.36
N ARG A 349 -27.34 -11.43 -13.43
CA ARG A 349 -28.23 -11.47 -12.26
C ARG A 349 -28.27 -12.87 -11.65
N PRO A 350 -28.58 -13.02 -10.35
CA PRO A 350 -28.82 -14.33 -9.76
C PRO A 350 -29.94 -15.08 -10.49
N LYS A 351 -29.76 -16.39 -10.73
CA LYS A 351 -30.76 -17.22 -11.43
C LYS A 351 -32.14 -17.18 -10.78
N HIS A 352 -32.18 -17.10 -9.44
CA HIS A 352 -33.42 -17.05 -8.66
C HIS A 352 -33.90 -15.64 -8.35
N HIS A 353 -33.18 -14.59 -8.80
CA HIS A 353 -33.51 -13.19 -8.55
C HIS A 353 -33.30 -12.34 -9.80
N GLN A 354 -34.01 -12.67 -10.87
CA GLN A 354 -33.96 -11.90 -12.12
C GLN A 354 -34.62 -10.51 -12.00
N ASP A 355 -35.46 -10.34 -10.96
CA ASP A 355 -36.08 -9.09 -10.51
C ASP A 355 -35.08 -8.11 -9.88
N TRP A 356 -33.88 -8.56 -9.50
CA TRP A 356 -32.79 -7.69 -9.03
C TRP A 356 -32.15 -6.96 -10.21
N ILE A 357 -32.87 -5.98 -10.73
CA ILE A 357 -32.43 -5.17 -11.89
C ILE A 357 -31.20 -4.31 -11.57
N TYR A 358 -30.93 -4.06 -10.28
CA TYR A 358 -29.71 -3.46 -9.78
C TYR A 358 -29.02 -4.49 -8.88
N CYS A 359 -28.45 -5.57 -9.45
CA CYS A 359 -27.29 -6.15 -8.77
C CYS A 359 -26.24 -5.05 -8.59
#